data_AF-A0A2E5NT79-F1
#
_entry.id   AF-A0A2E5NT79-F1
#
_cell.length_a   1.000
_cell.length_b   1.000
_cell.length_c   1.000
_cell.angle_alpha   90.00
_cell.angle_beta   90.00
_cell.angle_gamma   90.00
#
_symmetry.space_group_name_H-M   'P 1'
#
loop_
_entity.id
_entity.type
_entity.pdbx_description
1 polymer ?
#
loop_
_entity_poly.entity_id
_entity_poly.type
_entity_poly.pdbx_seq_one_letter_code
_entity_poly.pdbx_strand_id
1 'polypeptide(L)'
;MGVKHTVAIDAETLAGKRFAYQEDISLIEDIDLMELTPGKDLNWLEDIHLLVEDGTPAVFDRNSNSFLKIYFDIPEGRGDEIARKVLMKHLISGNSYGIQLKEKHCKFHQVELGPWVADSKSVGDNWVPPVLDGWEPPLH
;
A
#
# COMPACT_ATOMS: atom_id res chain seq x y z
N MET A 1 6.46 31.52 -4.93
CA MET A 1 5.86 30.38 -4.20
C MET A 1 7.01 29.61 -3.58
N GLY A 2 7.14 29.63 -2.25
CA GLY A 2 8.21 28.88 -1.57
C GLY A 2 8.00 27.39 -1.72
N VAL A 3 9.08 26.63 -1.87
CA VAL A 3 9.05 25.16 -1.91
C VAL A 3 8.38 24.68 -0.62
N LYS A 4 7.19 24.06 -0.73
CA LYS A 4 6.57 23.36 0.39
C LYS A 4 7.40 22.11 0.63
N HIS A 5 8.19 22.13 1.70
CA HIS A 5 8.80 20.91 2.21
C HIS A 5 7.70 20.09 2.88
N THR A 6 7.27 19.01 2.23
CA THR A 6 6.38 18.03 2.85
C THR A 6 7.22 17.18 3.80
N VAL A 7 6.90 17.22 5.09
CA VAL A 7 7.55 16.38 6.12
C VAL A 7 6.86 15.02 6.23
N ALA A 8 5.59 14.95 5.82
CA ALA A 8 4.77 13.76 5.79
C ALA A 8 5.10 12.84 4.60
N ILE A 9 5.07 11.53 4.83
CA ILE A 9 5.20 10.50 3.79
C ILE A 9 3.79 10.02 3.44
N ASP A 10 3.15 10.70 2.48
CA ASP A 10 1.80 10.37 2.02
C ASP A 10 1.83 9.46 0.78
N ALA A 11 0.97 8.44 0.74
CA ALA A 11 0.80 7.55 -0.40
C ALA A 11 0.45 8.33 -1.69
N GLU A 12 -0.33 9.40 -1.58
CA GLU A 12 -0.68 10.29 -2.70
C GLU A 12 0.54 11.01 -3.28
N THR A 13 1.46 11.44 -2.41
CA THR A 13 2.69 12.12 -2.82
C THR A 13 3.63 11.13 -3.52
N LEU A 14 3.78 9.92 -2.97
CA LEU A 14 4.59 8.86 -3.57
C LEU A 14 4.02 8.40 -4.93
N ALA A 15 2.71 8.27 -5.03
CA ALA A 15 2.03 7.82 -6.24
C ALA A 15 1.78 8.94 -7.27
N GLY A 16 1.91 10.20 -6.88
CA GLY A 16 1.58 11.37 -7.71
C GLY A 16 0.09 11.48 -8.07
N LYS A 17 -0.80 10.79 -7.36
CA LYS A 17 -2.24 10.75 -7.63
C LYS A 17 -3.03 10.49 -6.35
N ARG A 18 -4.31 10.85 -6.37
CA ARG A 18 -5.31 10.43 -5.37
C ARG A 18 -5.94 9.10 -5.72
N PHE A 19 -6.47 8.43 -4.72
CA PHE A 19 -7.25 7.21 -4.89
C PHE A 19 -8.71 7.44 -4.49
N ALA A 20 -9.66 7.01 -5.32
CA ALA A 20 -11.08 7.32 -5.13
C ALA A 20 -11.65 6.85 -3.77
N TYR A 21 -11.18 5.70 -3.26
CA TYR A 21 -11.58 5.15 -1.96
C TYR A 21 -11.05 5.95 -0.76
N GLN A 22 -10.26 7.01 -0.96
CA GLN A 22 -9.94 7.97 0.10
C GLN A 22 -11.06 8.98 0.31
N GLU A 23 -11.90 9.21 -0.71
CA GLU A 23 -12.94 10.24 -0.71
C GLU A 23 -14.36 9.65 -0.69
N ASP A 24 -14.51 8.38 -1.08
CA ASP A 24 -15.81 7.70 -1.14
C ASP A 24 -15.80 6.38 -0.36
N ILE A 25 -16.52 6.37 0.76
CA ILE A 25 -16.67 5.20 1.64
C ILE A 25 -17.39 4.04 0.93
N SER A 26 -18.26 4.29 -0.05
CA SER A 26 -19.02 3.23 -0.73
C SER A 26 -18.11 2.27 -1.51
N LEU A 27 -16.90 2.73 -1.88
CA LEU A 27 -15.90 1.93 -2.61
C LEU A 27 -15.18 0.89 -1.76
N ILE A 28 -15.45 0.87 -0.44
CA ILE A 28 -14.87 -0.07 0.51
C ILE A 28 -15.92 -0.83 1.34
N GLU A 29 -17.21 -0.50 1.23
CA GLU A 29 -18.25 -1.08 2.07
C GLU A 29 -18.39 -2.59 1.88
N ASP A 30 -18.24 -3.04 0.63
CA ASP A 30 -18.35 -4.42 0.17
C ASP A 30 -17.12 -5.29 0.49
N ILE A 31 -16.05 -4.70 1.04
CA ILE A 31 -14.83 -5.43 1.37
C ILE A 31 -15.08 -6.36 2.56
N ASP A 32 -15.03 -7.66 2.31
CA ASP A 32 -15.02 -8.68 3.36
C ASP A 32 -13.60 -8.88 3.88
N LEU A 33 -13.34 -8.37 5.09
CA LEU A 33 -12.06 -8.52 5.76
C LEU A 33 -11.74 -9.99 6.10
N MET A 34 -12.75 -10.83 6.36
CA MET A 34 -12.56 -12.25 6.64
C MET A 34 -12.15 -13.02 5.39
N GLU A 35 -12.74 -12.69 4.24
CA GLU A 35 -12.34 -13.27 2.96
C GLU A 35 -10.88 -12.92 2.60
N LEU A 36 -10.48 -11.68 2.89
CA LEU A 36 -9.14 -11.19 2.63
C LEU A 36 -8.10 -11.62 3.68
N THR A 37 -8.47 -12.40 4.69
CA THR A 37 -7.60 -12.91 5.74
C THR A 37 -7.15 -14.34 5.42
N PRO A 38 -5.90 -14.54 4.96
CA PRO A 38 -5.39 -15.88 4.67
C PRO A 38 -5.38 -16.72 5.95
N GLY A 39 -5.94 -17.93 5.87
CA GLY A 39 -5.97 -18.86 7.02
C GLY A 39 -7.01 -18.55 8.10
N LYS A 40 -7.88 -17.54 7.91
CA LYS A 40 -8.92 -17.11 8.86
C LYS A 40 -8.41 -16.63 10.23
N ASP A 41 -7.11 -16.34 10.32
CA ASP A 41 -6.50 -15.79 11.53
C ASP A 41 -6.34 -14.27 11.38
N LEU A 42 -7.19 -13.51 12.08
CA LEU A 42 -7.26 -12.05 12.03
C LEU A 42 -6.07 -11.34 12.67
N ASN A 43 -5.15 -12.07 13.33
CA ASN A 43 -4.04 -11.51 14.09
C ASN A 43 -3.25 -10.41 13.34
N TRP A 44 -3.13 -10.49 12.01
CA TRP A 44 -2.42 -9.48 11.23
C TRP A 44 -3.27 -8.25 10.87
N LEU A 45 -4.60 -8.40 10.70
CA LEU A 45 -5.51 -7.27 10.49
C LEU A 45 -5.72 -6.49 11.79
N GLU A 46 -5.64 -7.16 12.94
CA GLU A 46 -5.83 -6.55 14.25
C GLU A 46 -4.82 -5.42 14.52
N ASP A 47 -3.58 -5.56 14.06
CA ASP A 47 -2.51 -4.55 14.14
C ASP A 47 -2.74 -3.30 13.27
N ILE A 48 -3.79 -3.29 12.43
CA ILE A 48 -4.16 -2.12 11.63
C ILE A 48 -5.17 -1.28 12.43
N HIS A 49 -4.76 -0.05 12.73
CA HIS A 49 -5.58 0.92 13.45
C HIS A 49 -5.79 2.19 12.64
N LEU A 50 -6.88 2.89 12.94
CA LEU A 50 -7.05 4.27 12.49
C LEU A 50 -6.04 5.15 13.22
N LEU A 51 -5.21 5.85 12.45
CA LEU A 51 -4.22 6.81 12.91
C LEU A 51 -4.61 8.21 12.43
N VAL A 52 -3.75 9.18 12.74
CA VAL A 52 -3.91 10.56 12.29
C VAL A 52 -2.56 11.04 11.74
N GLU A 53 -2.58 11.58 10.53
CA GLU A 53 -1.44 12.22 9.86
C GLU A 53 -1.81 13.66 9.49
N ASP A 54 -1.04 14.64 9.95
CA ASP A 54 -1.32 16.07 9.76
C ASP A 54 -2.76 16.49 10.11
N GLY A 55 -3.30 15.94 11.21
CA GLY A 55 -4.67 16.20 11.65
C GLY A 55 -5.76 15.54 10.78
N THR A 56 -5.37 14.71 9.81
CA THR A 56 -6.28 13.96 8.93
C THR A 56 -6.30 12.48 9.34
N PRO A 57 -7.46 11.84 9.47
CA PRO A 57 -7.53 10.40 9.70
C PRO A 57 -6.76 9.65 8.61
N ALA A 58 -5.97 8.65 8.99
CA ALA A 58 -5.12 7.93 8.05
C ALA A 58 -4.88 6.49 8.50
N VAL A 59 -4.48 5.63 7.58
CA VAL A 59 -3.99 4.28 7.86
C VAL A 59 -2.57 4.12 7.32
N PHE A 60 -1.71 3.42 8.06
CA PHE A 60 -0.32 3.22 7.68
C PHE A 60 -0.17 2.00 6.76
N ASP A 61 0.36 2.22 5.55
CA ASP A 61 0.75 1.15 4.64
C ASP A 61 2.21 0.77 4.84
N ARG A 62 2.44 -0.41 5.43
CA ARG A 62 3.78 -0.93 5.68
C ARG A 62 4.54 -1.29 4.40
N ASN A 63 3.86 -1.61 3.30
CA ASN A 63 4.54 -1.94 2.04
C ASN A 63 5.24 -0.72 1.43
N SER A 64 4.65 0.46 1.58
CA SER A 64 5.22 1.72 1.08
C SER A 64 5.87 2.58 2.17
N ASN A 65 5.73 2.21 3.45
CA ASN A 65 6.07 3.04 4.61
C ASN A 65 5.47 4.45 4.52
N SER A 66 4.19 4.53 4.17
CA SER A 66 3.49 5.79 3.97
C SER A 66 2.08 5.78 4.58
N PHE A 67 1.54 6.97 4.82
CA PHE A 67 0.17 7.14 5.27
C PHE A 67 -0.79 7.28 4.10
N LEU A 68 -1.93 6.61 4.22
CA LEU A 68 -3.07 6.75 3.34
C LEU A 68 -4.16 7.51 4.08
N LYS A 69 -4.32 8.79 3.75
CA LYS A 69 -5.30 9.70 4.35
C LYS A 69 -6.73 9.35 3.91
N ILE A 70 -7.69 9.57 4.80
CA ILE A 70 -9.13 9.33 4.62
C ILE A 70 -9.85 10.68 4.73
N TYR A 71 -10.62 11.02 3.70
CA TYR A 71 -11.24 12.34 3.50
C TYR A 71 -12.76 12.34 3.59
N PHE A 72 -13.36 11.22 3.99
CA PHE A 72 -14.79 11.12 4.27
C PHE A 72 -15.05 10.96 5.77
N ASP A 73 -16.29 11.23 6.19
CA ASP A 73 -16.71 11.05 7.58
C ASP A 73 -16.70 9.57 7.97
N ILE A 74 -15.91 9.24 8.98
CA ILE A 74 -15.82 7.89 9.52
C ILE A 74 -16.94 7.69 10.54
N PRO A 75 -17.84 6.70 10.37
CA PRO A 75 -18.88 6.45 11.35
C PRO A 75 -18.31 6.14 12.74
N GLU A 76 -18.95 6.66 13.78
CA GLU A 76 -18.54 6.47 15.17
C GLU A 76 -18.41 4.98 15.51
N GLY A 77 -17.34 4.61 16.21
CA GLY A 77 -17.05 3.22 16.59
C GLY A 77 -16.53 2.32 15.47
N ARG A 78 -16.46 2.79 14.21
CA ARG A 78 -15.99 2.00 13.06
C ARG A 78 -14.58 2.36 12.56
N GLY A 79 -13.82 3.15 13.31
CA GLY A 79 -12.51 3.67 12.91
C GLY A 79 -11.54 2.60 12.37
N ASP A 80 -11.21 1.61 13.19
CA ASP A 80 -10.25 0.57 12.80
C ASP A 80 -10.79 -0.34 11.68
N GLU A 81 -12.10 -0.60 11.66
CA GLU A 81 -12.74 -1.34 10.56
C GLU A 81 -12.54 -0.60 9.22
N ILE A 82 -12.81 0.70 9.20
CA ILE A 82 -12.65 1.53 8.00
C ILE A 82 -11.16 1.63 7.61
N ALA A 83 -10.26 1.82 8.57
CA ALA A 83 -8.81 1.83 8.31
C ALA A 83 -8.35 0.53 7.63
N ARG A 84 -8.77 -0.63 8.16
CA ARG A 84 -8.51 -1.94 7.56
C ARG A 84 -9.06 -2.02 6.14
N LYS A 85 -10.32 -1.67 5.92
CA LYS A 85 -10.96 -1.73 4.60
C LYS A 85 -10.28 -0.82 3.57
N VAL A 86 -9.93 0.41 3.96
CA VAL A 86 -9.20 1.35 3.11
C VAL A 86 -7.82 0.81 2.74
N LEU A 87 -7.05 0.29 3.71
CA LEU A 87 -5.75 -0.32 3.43
C LEU A 87 -5.89 -1.55 2.54
N MET A 88 -6.85 -2.44 2.83
CA MET A 88 -7.10 -3.61 1.99
C MET A 88 -7.45 -3.24 0.56
N LYS A 89 -8.34 -2.25 0.35
CA LYS A 89 -8.64 -1.74 -0.99
C LYS A 89 -7.39 -1.25 -1.70
N HIS A 90 -6.53 -0.52 -1.00
CA HIS A 90 -5.28 0.00 -1.54
C HIS A 90 -4.31 -1.10 -1.97
N LEU A 91 -4.16 -2.14 -1.14
CA LEU A 91 -3.29 -3.28 -1.40
C LEU A 91 -3.79 -4.14 -2.56
N ILE A 92 -5.06 -4.55 -2.55
CA ILE A 92 -5.62 -5.42 -3.60
C ILE A 92 -5.77 -4.71 -4.95
N SER A 93 -5.82 -3.37 -4.95
CA SER A 93 -5.80 -2.57 -6.19
C SER A 93 -4.39 -2.37 -6.75
N GLY A 94 -3.35 -2.91 -6.11
CA GLY A 94 -1.95 -2.71 -6.50
C GLY A 94 -1.47 -1.26 -6.40
N ASN A 95 -2.16 -0.44 -5.60
CA ASN A 95 -1.90 0.99 -5.52
C ASN A 95 -0.80 1.35 -4.53
N SER A 96 -0.44 0.43 -3.62
CA SER A 96 0.72 0.62 -2.75
C SER A 96 1.98 0.78 -3.58
N TYR A 97 2.72 1.86 -3.32
CA TYR A 97 3.95 2.15 -4.06
C TYR A 97 4.96 1.00 -3.94
N GLY A 98 5.05 0.36 -2.77
CA GLY A 98 5.90 -0.81 -2.57
C GLY A 98 5.52 -2.00 -3.45
N ILE A 99 4.22 -2.21 -3.71
CA ILE A 99 3.74 -3.23 -4.64
C ILE A 99 4.15 -2.88 -6.08
N GLN A 100 3.94 -1.63 -6.51
CA GLN A 100 4.28 -1.17 -7.86
C GLN A 100 5.78 -1.33 -8.18
N LEU A 101 6.64 -1.17 -7.17
CA LEU A 101 8.08 -1.35 -7.32
C LEU A 101 8.50 -2.81 -7.52
N LYS A 102 7.69 -3.79 -7.08
CA LYS A 102 8.05 -5.22 -7.21
C LYS A 102 8.26 -5.62 -8.66
N GLU A 103 7.40 -5.17 -9.57
CA GLU A 103 7.52 -5.51 -11.00
C GLU A 103 8.87 -5.11 -11.60
N LYS A 104 9.44 -3.98 -11.17
CA LYS A 104 10.70 -3.46 -11.71
C LYS A 104 11.93 -3.92 -10.94
N HIS A 105 11.81 -4.15 -9.64
CA HIS A 105 12.96 -4.25 -8.75
C HIS A 105 13.04 -5.57 -7.97
N CYS A 106 12.02 -6.41 -8.04
CA CYS A 106 12.02 -7.67 -7.30
C CYS A 106 13.13 -8.59 -7.81
N LYS A 107 14.06 -8.95 -6.91
CA LYS A 107 15.21 -9.81 -7.23
C LYS A 107 14.92 -11.31 -7.06
N PHE A 108 13.94 -11.63 -6.21
CA PHE A 108 13.57 -13.00 -5.87
C PHE A 108 12.09 -13.21 -6.17
N HIS A 109 11.66 -14.45 -6.39
CA HIS A 109 10.26 -14.78 -6.62
C HIS A 109 9.36 -14.20 -5.51
N GLN A 110 8.35 -13.45 -5.91
CA GLN A 110 7.27 -12.97 -5.04
C GLN A 110 5.92 -13.05 -5.76
N VAL A 111 4.86 -13.27 -4.99
CA VAL A 111 3.48 -13.03 -5.44
C VAL A 111 3.20 -11.53 -5.29
N GLU A 112 2.88 -10.84 -6.39
CA GLU A 112 2.82 -9.37 -6.45
C GLU A 112 1.88 -8.77 -5.40
N LEU A 113 0.60 -9.11 -5.49
CA LEU A 113 -0.47 -8.68 -4.58
C LEU A 113 -0.60 -9.62 -3.38
N GLY A 114 0.42 -10.44 -3.10
CA GLY A 114 0.41 -11.39 -1.99
C GLY A 114 -0.77 -12.37 -2.03
N PRO A 115 -1.22 -12.87 -0.87
CA PRO A 115 -2.29 -13.87 -0.79
C PRO A 115 -3.70 -13.28 -0.89
N TRP A 116 -3.85 -11.96 -1.07
CA TRP A 116 -5.15 -11.27 -0.99
C TRP A 116 -5.95 -11.32 -2.30
N VAL A 117 -5.29 -11.62 -3.41
CA VAL A 117 -5.90 -11.68 -4.74
C VAL A 117 -5.60 -13.03 -5.36
N ALA A 118 -6.65 -13.77 -5.70
CA ALA A 118 -6.52 -15.02 -6.46
C ALA A 118 -5.78 -14.77 -7.78
N ASP A 119 -4.92 -15.71 -8.17
CA ASP A 119 -4.15 -15.66 -9.42
C ASP A 119 -3.27 -14.39 -9.59
N SER A 120 -2.87 -13.76 -8.48
CA SER A 120 -1.87 -12.67 -8.53
C SER A 120 -0.61 -13.13 -9.24
N LYS A 121 -0.11 -12.32 -10.20
CA LYS A 121 1.10 -12.64 -10.96
C LYS A 121 2.32 -12.80 -10.06
N SER A 122 3.26 -13.61 -10.53
CA SER A 122 4.60 -13.73 -9.96
C SER A 122 5.52 -12.65 -10.53
N VAL A 123 6.41 -12.12 -9.69
CA VAL A 123 7.42 -11.11 -10.05
C VAL A 123 8.78 -11.52 -9.50
N GLY A 124 9.85 -11.08 -10.18
CA GLY A 124 11.23 -11.39 -9.80
C GLY A 124 11.80 -12.71 -10.32
N ASP A 125 11.04 -13.47 -11.11
CA ASP A 125 11.51 -14.72 -11.73
C ASP A 125 12.60 -14.52 -12.81
N ASN A 126 12.65 -13.32 -13.41
CA ASN A 126 13.54 -12.99 -14.52
C ASN A 126 14.45 -11.79 -14.20
N TRP A 127 14.83 -11.60 -12.94
CA TRP A 127 15.65 -10.46 -12.55
C TRP A 127 17.03 -10.53 -13.20
N VAL A 128 17.47 -9.41 -13.78
CA VAL A 128 18.83 -9.21 -14.28
C VAL A 128 19.48 -8.04 -13.55
N PRO A 129 20.78 -8.12 -13.23
CA PRO A 129 21.48 -7.02 -12.59
C PRO A 129 21.45 -5.77 -13.49
N PRO A 130 21.20 -4.57 -12.94
CA PRO A 130 21.30 -3.35 -13.72
C PRO A 130 22.75 -3.18 -14.19
N VAL A 131 22.92 -2.98 -15.50
CA VAL A 131 24.21 -2.65 -16.11
C VAL A 131 24.26 -1.15 -16.30
N LEU A 132 25.26 -0.50 -15.72
CA LEU A 132 25.51 0.93 -15.93
C LEU A 132 26.50 1.07 -17.09
N ASP A 133 26.09 1.76 -18.15
CA ASP A 133 26.95 1.98 -19.32
C ASP A 133 28.27 2.65 -18.91
N GLY A 134 29.39 2.03 -19.31
CA GLY A 134 30.73 2.52 -19.01
C GLY A 134 31.23 2.26 -17.58
N TRP A 135 30.48 1.51 -16.76
CA TRP A 135 30.94 1.08 -15.43
C TRP A 135 31.50 -0.34 -15.49
N GLU A 136 32.78 -0.48 -15.13
CA GLU A 136 33.40 -1.78 -14.88
C GLU A 136 33.49 -2.04 -13.37
N PRO A 137 33.17 -3.26 -12.91
CA PRO A 137 33.34 -3.61 -11.50
C PRO A 137 34.83 -3.54 -11.09
N PRO A 138 35.14 -3.19 -9.82
CA PRO A 138 36.51 -3.18 -9.34
C PRO A 138 37.18 -4.55 -9.51
N LEU A 139 38.46 -4.55 -9.88
CA LEU A 139 39.29 -5.77 -9.83
C LEU A 139 39.36 -6.21 -8.36
N HIS A 140 38.83 -7.40 -8.10
CA HIS A 140 38.78 -8.05 -6.78
C HIS A 140 40.15 -8.13 -6.09
#